data_AF-N4USK0-F1
#
_entry.id   AF-N4USK0-F1
#
_cell.length_a   1.000
_cell.length_b   1.000
_cell.length_c   1.000
_cell.angle_alpha   90.00
_cell.angle_beta   90.00
_cell.angle_gamma   90.00
#
_symmetry.space_group_name_H-M   'P 1'
#
loop_
_entity.id
_entity.type
_entity.pdbx_description
1 polymer ?
#
loop_
_entity_poly.entity_id
_entity_poly.type
_entity_poly.pdbx_seq_one_letter_code
_entity_poly.pdbx_strand_id
1 'polypeptide(L)'
;MTYNSEKNTRLRARQLQLLYVMHTQVPELYADQITSEDIALANSLEPCWTHSLASPKHVLTYPYEWVTKKGSLAAVLRSFRVKATELLDAQPPFDESDVEM
;
A
#
# COMPACT_ATOMS: atom_id res chain seq x y z
N MET A 1 14.72 15.48 -1.34
CA MET A 1 13.24 15.37 -1.41
C MET A 1 12.74 13.92 -1.36
N THR A 2 13.57 12.92 -1.07
CA THR A 2 13.23 11.48 -1.07
C THR A 2 12.29 11.07 0.07
N TYR A 3 12.46 11.65 1.26
CA TYR A 3 11.66 11.33 2.45
C TYR A 3 10.14 11.49 2.27
N ASN A 4 9.70 12.53 1.55
CA ASN A 4 8.28 12.72 1.27
C ASN A 4 7.74 11.70 0.26
N SER A 5 8.58 11.25 -0.68
CA SER A 5 8.18 10.22 -1.66
C SER A 5 7.98 8.87 -0.97
N GLU A 6 8.91 8.46 -0.10
CA GLU A 6 8.79 7.21 0.65
C GLU A 6 7.55 7.19 1.54
N LYS A 7 7.33 8.24 2.35
CA LYS A 7 6.14 8.37 3.20
C LYS A 7 4.85 8.25 2.41
N ASN A 8 4.79 8.87 1.23
CA ASN A 8 3.62 8.77 0.36
C ASN A 8 3.44 7.36 -0.19
N THR A 9 4.49 6.67 -0.61
CA THR A 9 4.39 5.28 -1.10
C THR A 9 3.92 4.34 0.00
N ARG A 10 4.47 4.46 1.23
CA ARG A 10 4.02 3.70 2.40
C ARG A 10 2.56 3.99 2.76
N LEU A 11 2.13 5.25 2.70
CA LEU A 11 0.72 5.61 2.88
C LEU A 11 -0.17 4.92 1.83
N ARG A 12 0.26 4.92 0.56
CA ARG A 12 -0.48 4.24 -0.52
C ARG A 12 -0.55 2.73 -0.30
N ALA A 13 0.51 2.10 0.19
CA ALA A 13 0.50 0.68 0.55
C ALA A 13 -0.64 0.38 1.55
N ARG A 14 -0.71 1.14 2.64
CA ARG A 14 -1.76 0.97 3.67
C ARG A 14 -3.17 1.20 3.12
N GLN A 15 -3.34 2.17 2.22
CA GLN A 15 -4.63 2.46 1.58
C GLN A 15 -5.06 1.35 0.61
N LEU A 16 -4.12 0.76 -0.14
CA LEU A 16 -4.38 -0.35 -1.05
C LEU A 16 -4.72 -1.63 -0.27
N GLN A 17 -3.99 -1.94 0.80
CA GLN A 17 -4.34 -3.03 1.70
C GLN A 17 -5.76 -2.87 2.24
N LEU A 18 -6.13 -1.65 2.69
CA LEU A 18 -7.47 -1.37 3.20
C LEU A 18 -8.54 -1.55 2.12
N LEU A 19 -8.35 -0.97 0.94
CA LEU A 19 -9.31 -1.08 -0.16
C LEU A 19 -9.52 -2.54 -0.58
N TYR A 20 -8.45 -3.33 -0.62
CA TYR A 20 -8.54 -4.76 -0.93
C TYR A 20 -9.37 -5.54 0.10
N VAL A 21 -9.12 -5.33 1.39
CA VAL A 21 -9.90 -5.96 2.47
C VAL A 21 -11.36 -5.49 2.51
N MET A 22 -11.61 -4.23 2.15
CA MET A 22 -12.99 -3.73 2.03
C MET A 22 -13.68 -4.37 0.82
N HIS A 23 -13.01 -4.47 -0.33
CA HIS A 23 -13.55 -5.07 -1.55
C HIS A 23 -13.91 -6.55 -1.38
N THR A 24 -13.14 -7.32 -0.59
CA THR A 24 -13.47 -8.73 -0.31
C THR A 24 -14.74 -8.90 0.52
N GLN A 25 -15.14 -7.88 1.30
CA GLN A 25 -16.38 -7.88 2.07
C GLN A 25 -17.55 -7.31 1.26
N VAL A 26 -17.33 -6.18 0.59
CA VAL A 26 -18.30 -5.47 -0.24
C VAL A 26 -17.61 -5.03 -1.52
N PRO A 27 -17.98 -5.58 -2.70
CA PRO A 27 -17.31 -5.27 -3.95
C PRO A 27 -17.38 -3.77 -4.31
N GLU A 28 -16.26 -3.08 -4.15
CA GLU A 28 -16.06 -1.72 -4.65
C GLU A 28 -15.79 -1.70 -6.15
N LEU A 29 -16.34 -0.69 -6.83
CA LEU A 29 -16.12 -0.50 -8.26
C LEU A 29 -14.63 -0.23 -8.54
N TYR A 30 -14.10 -0.81 -9.61
CA TYR A 30 -12.70 -0.71 -10.05
C TYR A 30 -11.65 -1.39 -9.14
N ALA A 31 -12.00 -1.79 -7.91
CA ALA A 31 -11.06 -2.42 -6.99
C ALA A 31 -10.64 -3.84 -7.41
N ASP A 32 -11.34 -4.45 -8.36
CA ASP A 32 -10.95 -5.67 -9.09
C ASP A 32 -9.63 -5.53 -9.85
N GLN A 33 -9.15 -4.29 -10.10
CA GLN A 33 -7.86 -4.02 -10.72
C GLN A 33 -6.67 -4.26 -9.79
N ILE A 34 -6.89 -4.37 -8.47
CA ILE A 34 -5.84 -4.64 -7.50
C ILE A 34 -5.47 -6.11 -7.59
N THR A 35 -4.22 -6.40 -7.97
CA THR A 35 -3.75 -7.78 -8.09
C THR A 35 -3.15 -8.28 -6.78
N SER A 36 -2.96 -9.60 -6.66
CA SER A 36 -2.24 -10.19 -5.53
C SER A 36 -0.79 -9.68 -5.42
N GLU A 37 -0.15 -9.34 -6.54
CA GLU A 37 1.19 -8.74 -6.58
C GLU A 37 1.21 -7.33 -5.97
N ASP A 38 0.19 -6.52 -6.24
CA ASP A 38 0.04 -5.20 -5.63
C ASP A 38 -0.04 -5.30 -4.10
N ILE A 39 -0.76 -6.29 -3.61
CA ILE A 39 -0.90 -6.56 -2.18
C ILE A 39 0.37 -7.14 -1.58
N ALA A 40 1.08 -8.02 -2.30
CA ALA A 40 2.38 -8.51 -1.87
C ALA A 40 3.38 -7.35 -1.70
N LEU A 41 3.46 -6.42 -2.67
CA LEU A 41 4.29 -5.22 -2.56
C LEU A 41 3.89 -4.33 -1.39
N ALA A 42 2.59 -4.12 -1.20
CA ALA A 42 2.10 -3.33 -0.07
C ALA A 42 2.43 -3.97 1.28
N ASN A 43 2.31 -5.29 1.39
CA ASN A 43 2.69 -6.05 2.58
C ASN A 43 4.20 -6.02 2.83
N SER A 44 5.04 -6.06 1.79
CA SER A 44 6.50 -5.93 1.97
C SER A 44 6.90 -4.56 2.51
N LEU A 45 6.24 -3.49 2.08
CA LEU A 45 6.52 -2.14 2.58
C LEU A 45 5.94 -1.90 3.99
N GLU A 46 4.77 -2.46 4.28
CA GLU A 46 4.02 -2.23 5.50
C GLU A 46 3.47 -3.56 6.08
N PRO A 47 4.36 -4.46 6.56
CA PRO A 47 4.00 -5.83 6.97
C PRO A 47 3.20 -5.89 8.27
N CYS A 48 3.47 -4.96 9.20
CA CYS A 48 2.82 -4.91 10.50
C CYS A 48 1.55 -4.05 10.52
N TRP A 49 1.12 -3.52 9.36
CA TRP A 49 -0.09 -2.71 9.30
C TRP A 49 -1.33 -3.58 9.41
N THR A 50 -1.93 -3.57 10.59
CA THR A 50 -3.22 -4.21 10.85
C THR A 50 -4.33 -3.18 10.75
N HIS A 51 -5.36 -3.46 9.94
CA HIS A 51 -6.54 -2.61 9.76
C HIS A 51 -7.28 -2.25 11.07
N SER A 52 -7.01 -2.99 12.16
CA SER A 52 -7.50 -2.75 13.51
C SER A 52 -7.05 -1.43 14.15
N LEU A 53 -6.05 -0.74 13.58
CA LEU A 53 -5.54 0.55 14.08
C LEU A 53 -6.22 1.78 13.47
N ALA A 54 -7.33 1.61 12.74
CA ALA A 54 -8.21 2.71 12.34
C ALA A 54 -8.94 3.29 13.57
N SER A 55 -8.19 3.90 14.49
CA SER A 55 -8.73 4.71 15.58
C SER A 55 -9.66 5.79 14.98
N PRO A 56 -10.84 6.05 15.56
CA PRO A 56 -11.81 7.02 15.03
C PRO A 56 -11.25 8.44 14.81
N LYS A 57 -10.11 8.78 15.43
CA LYS A 57 -9.43 10.08 15.27
C LYS A 57 -8.48 10.16 14.07
N HIS A 58 -8.08 9.02 13.49
CA HIS A 58 -7.14 8.93 12.36
C HIS A 58 -7.53 7.77 11.43
N VAL A 59 -8.80 7.72 11.04
CA VAL A 59 -9.28 6.68 10.12
C VAL A 59 -8.55 6.86 8.80
N LEU A 60 -7.57 5.99 8.54
CA LEU A 60 -6.95 5.89 7.24
C LEU A 60 -8.06 5.49 6.25
N THR A 61 -8.30 6.32 5.25
CA THR A 61 -9.23 6.02 4.16
C THR A 61 -8.48 5.98 2.83
N TYR A 62 -9.03 5.29 1.83
CA TYR A 62 -8.60 5.44 0.45
C TYR A 62 -9.32 6.64 -0.20
N PRO A 63 -8.69 7.33 -1.17
CA PRO A 63 -9.36 8.38 -1.94
C PRO A 63 -10.61 7.85 -2.66
N TYR A 64 -11.73 8.57 -2.52
CA TYR A 64 -13.02 8.18 -3.09
C TYR A 64 -13.00 8.06 -4.62
N GLU A 65 -12.12 8.81 -5.28
CA GLU A 65 -11.95 8.78 -6.73
C GLU A 65 -11.46 7.41 -7.23
N TRP A 66 -10.80 6.61 -6.40
CA TRP A 66 -10.31 5.29 -6.80
C TRP A 66 -11.46 4.35 -7.16
N VAL A 67 -12.57 4.47 -6.44
CA VAL A 67 -13.75 3.63 -6.61
C VAL A 67 -14.83 4.28 -7.46
N THR A 68 -14.76 5.58 -7.70
CA THR A 68 -15.79 6.29 -8.49
C THR A 68 -15.34 6.74 -9.87
N LYS A 69 -14.04 6.98 -10.08
CA LYS A 69 -13.51 7.52 -11.34
C LYS A 69 -12.70 6.47 -12.08
N LYS A 70 -13.20 6.10 -13.28
CA LYS A 70 -12.51 5.18 -14.19
C LYS A 70 -11.06 5.61 -14.42
N GLY A 71 -10.13 4.67 -14.24
CA GLY A 71 -8.70 4.88 -14.46
C GLY A 71 -7.95 5.59 -13.32
N SER A 72 -8.63 6.08 -12.29
CA SER A 72 -7.96 6.69 -11.13
C SER A 72 -7.10 5.66 -10.40
N LEU A 73 -7.69 4.52 -10.03
CA LEU A 73 -6.98 3.44 -9.35
C LEU A 73 -5.87 2.84 -10.25
N ALA A 74 -6.13 2.62 -11.55
CA ALA A 74 -5.12 2.15 -12.49
C ALA A 74 -3.86 3.02 -12.53
N ALA A 75 -4.04 4.35 -12.54
CA ALA A 75 -2.91 5.29 -12.54
C ALA A 75 -2.12 5.22 -11.23
N VAL A 76 -2.82 5.08 -10.10
CA VAL A 76 -2.20 4.91 -8.78
C VAL A 76 -1.41 3.61 -8.70
N LEU A 77 -1.99 2.48 -9.10
CA LEU A 77 -1.34 1.18 -9.09
C LEU A 77 -0.06 1.19 -9.93
N ARG A 78 -0.12 1.78 -11.14
CA ARG A 78 1.08 1.92 -11.99
C ARG A 78 2.19 2.70 -11.29
N SER A 79 1.88 3.85 -10.69
CA SER A 79 2.90 4.64 -9.98
C SER A 79 3.36 3.97 -8.70
N PHE A 80 2.48 3.24 -8.01
CA PHE A 80 2.80 2.54 -6.78
C PHE A 80 3.81 1.42 -7.03
N ARG A 81 3.58 0.57 -8.04
CA ARG A 81 4.49 -0.53 -8.40
C ARG A 81 5.92 -0.07 -8.61
N VAL A 82 6.11 0.99 -9.41
CA VAL A 82 7.44 1.56 -9.70
C VAL A 82 8.11 2.02 -8.40
N LYS A 83 7.43 2.86 -7.62
CA LYS A 83 8.00 3.42 -6.40
C LYS A 83 8.20 2.40 -5.29
N ALA A 84 7.32 1.41 -5.19
CA ALA A 84 7.43 0.35 -4.20
C ALA A 84 8.66 -0.51 -4.47
N THR A 85 8.88 -0.87 -5.73
CA THR A 85 10.05 -1.63 -6.16
C THR A 85 11.33 -0.82 -5.91
N GLU A 86 11.38 0.45 -6.34
CA GLU A 86 12.52 1.35 -6.09
C GLU A 86 12.87 1.46 -4.59
N LEU A 87 11.86 1.49 -3.71
CA LEU A 87 12.09 1.57 -2.27
C LEU A 87 12.60 0.24 -1.68
N LEU A 88 12.09 -0.89 -2.15
CA LEU A 88 12.53 -2.21 -1.70
C LEU A 88 13.95 -2.51 -2.18
N ASP A 89 14.29 -2.17 -3.42
CA ASP A 89 15.63 -2.31 -3.98
C ASP A 89 16.65 -1.37 -3.31
N ALA A 90 16.19 -0.22 -2.80
CA ALA A 90 17.03 0.74 -2.08
C ALA A 90 17.22 0.40 -0.59
N GLN A 91 16.49 -0.57 -0.04
CA GLN A 91 16.75 -1.05 1.31
C GLN A 91 18.04 -1.89 1.30
N PRO A 92 19.01 -1.61 2.20
CA PRO A 92 20.13 -2.51 2.36
C PRO A 92 19.59 -3.91 2.71
N PRO A 93 20.22 -4.99 2.22
CA PRO A 93 19.86 -6.33 2.69
C PRO A 93 19.90 -6.32 4.21
N PHE A 94 18.86 -6.87 4.83
CA PHE A 94 18.86 -7.13 6.27
C PHE A 94 20.12 -7.95 6.58
N ASP A 95 21.09 -7.35 7.26
CA ASP A 95 22.26 -8.07 7.75
C ASP A 95 21.76 -8.89 8.94
N GLU A 96 21.56 -10.18 8.74
CA GLU A 96 21.20 -11.13 9.81
C GLU A 96 22.26 -11.20 10.93
N SER A 97 23.40 -10.52 10.77
CA SER A 97 24.47 -10.44 11.77
C SER A 97 24.14 -9.63 13.03
N ASP A 98 23.05 -8.85 13.05
CA ASP A 98 22.58 -8.17 14.28
C ASP A 98 21.67 -9.07 15.15
N VAL A 99 21.47 -10.33 14.75
CA VAL A 99 20.79 -11.36 15.54
C VAL A 99 21.77 -12.48 15.91
N GLU A 100 22.99 -12.14 16.33
CA GLU A 100 23.82 -13.07 17.10
C GLU A 100 24.19 -12.48 18.47
N MET A 101 23.62 -13.12 19.50
CA MET A 101 23.90 -13.12 20.96
C MET A 101 23.35 -12.00 21.84
#